data_AF-A0A924LV75-F1
#
_entry.id   AF-A0A924LV75-F1
#
_cell.length_a   1.000
_cell.length_b   1.000
_cell.length_c   1.000
_cell.angle_alpha   90.00
_cell.angle_beta   90.00
_cell.angle_gamma   90.00
#
_symmetry.space_group_name_H-M   'P 1'
#
loop_
_entity.id
_entity.type
_entity.pdbx_description
1 polymer ?
#
loop_
_entity_poly.entity_id
_entity_poly.type
_entity_poly.pdbx_seq_one_letter_code
_entity_poly.pdbx_strand_id
1 'polypeptide(L)'
;MKIFTSPNLGADNLSCLNYKNVKANSKFSKQNFLLFSRNFVFVFILMLSLFGFVQHGKDGAVSITKANTVLNRYSSLAANLIVGGNTLFVSNISELNPHAIGKLLVGYVTNTSVFADNNVPAGEAIKIYQVHGAVIDNTNIANYGAVTSNNGEGHYKIAKVANVAVNVITLLRGVENAYFNTRYSQIIHTPQYTILTVDAAASITPVPWGNVSFGGAVI
;
A
#
# COMPACT_ATOMS: atom_id res chain seq x y z
N MET A 1 13.94 -94.00 -35.36
CA MET A 1 13.37 -92.91 -36.20
C MET A 1 13.11 -91.72 -35.28
N LYS A 2 13.82 -90.60 -35.50
CA LYS A 2 13.63 -89.34 -34.76
C LYS A 2 12.28 -88.73 -35.15
N ILE A 3 11.47 -88.34 -34.17
CA ILE A 3 10.44 -87.32 -34.35
C ILE A 3 10.59 -86.33 -33.19
N PHE A 4 10.95 -85.10 -33.54
CA PHE A 4 10.94 -83.92 -32.67
C PHE A 4 9.80 -82.99 -33.11
N THR A 5 9.39 -82.11 -32.18
CA THR A 5 8.48 -80.94 -32.30
C THR A 5 6.99 -81.25 -32.09
N SER A 6 6.20 -80.47 -31.33
CA SER A 6 6.35 -79.18 -30.64
C SER A 6 5.27 -79.10 -29.54
N PRO A 7 5.52 -78.61 -28.30
CA PRO A 7 4.44 -78.18 -27.43
C PRO A 7 4.06 -76.75 -27.81
N ASN A 8 2.97 -76.66 -28.55
CA ASN A 8 1.88 -75.68 -28.43
C ASN A 8 2.23 -74.42 -27.63
N LEU A 9 2.39 -73.28 -28.32
CA LEU A 9 2.35 -71.93 -27.75
C LEU A 9 0.92 -71.65 -27.25
N GLY A 10 0.54 -72.28 -26.14
CA GLY A 10 -0.74 -72.09 -25.48
C GLY A 10 -0.71 -70.87 -24.57
N ALA A 11 -1.60 -69.92 -24.85
CA ALA A 11 -2.32 -68.98 -23.95
C ALA A 11 -1.61 -68.15 -22.85
N ASP A 12 -0.42 -68.50 -22.37
CA ASP A 12 0.12 -67.97 -21.11
C ASP A 12 0.83 -66.61 -21.24
N ASN A 13 1.17 -66.19 -22.46
CA ASN A 13 1.95 -64.96 -22.70
C ASN A 13 1.11 -63.70 -22.96
N LEU A 14 -0.20 -63.83 -23.21
CA LEU A 14 -1.08 -62.66 -23.47
C LEU A 14 -1.57 -61.98 -22.18
N SER A 15 -1.71 -62.72 -21.09
CA SER A 15 -2.18 -62.20 -19.79
C SER A 15 -1.09 -61.38 -19.08
N CYS A 16 0.17 -61.81 -19.15
CA CYS A 16 1.29 -61.16 -18.48
C CYS A 16 1.77 -59.88 -19.20
N LEU A 17 1.64 -59.80 -20.52
CA LEU A 17 1.88 -58.58 -21.30
C LEU A 17 0.84 -57.49 -21.01
N ASN A 18 -0.44 -57.86 -20.92
CA ASN A 18 -1.51 -56.92 -20.58
C ASN A 18 -1.36 -56.37 -19.15
N TYR A 19 -1.02 -57.20 -18.16
CA TYR A 19 -0.82 -56.73 -16.78
C TYR A 19 0.35 -55.75 -16.65
N LYS A 20 1.48 -55.99 -17.33
CA LYS A 20 2.63 -55.07 -17.32
C LYS A 20 2.30 -53.72 -17.95
N ASN A 21 1.59 -53.71 -19.07
CA ASN A 21 1.16 -52.48 -19.75
C ASN A 21 0.16 -51.66 -18.92
N VAL A 22 -0.82 -52.32 -18.28
CA VAL A 22 -1.77 -51.65 -17.36
C VAL A 22 -1.04 -51.01 -16.17
N LYS A 23 -0.06 -51.71 -15.57
CA LYS A 23 0.70 -51.20 -14.43
C LYS A 23 1.62 -50.04 -14.81
N ALA A 24 2.26 -50.08 -15.98
CA ALA A 24 3.07 -48.99 -16.51
C ALA A 24 2.25 -47.73 -16.79
N ASN A 25 1.09 -47.87 -17.44
CA ASN A 25 0.16 -46.76 -17.71
C ASN A 25 -0.40 -46.14 -16.42
N SER A 26 -0.69 -46.97 -15.40
CA SER A 26 -1.15 -46.47 -14.08
C SER A 26 -0.07 -45.68 -13.32
N LYS A 27 1.21 -46.05 -13.45
CA LYS A 27 2.33 -45.31 -12.86
C LYS A 27 2.61 -44.00 -13.59
N PHE A 28 2.52 -44.02 -14.92
CA PHE A 28 2.67 -42.83 -15.76
C PHE A 28 1.57 -41.79 -15.49
N SER A 29 0.32 -42.24 -15.34
CA SER A 29 -0.82 -41.40 -14.95
C SER A 29 -0.64 -40.76 -13.56
N LYS A 30 -0.20 -41.52 -12.55
CA LYS A 30 0.05 -41.00 -11.19
C LYS A 30 1.23 -40.03 -11.12
N GLN A 31 2.30 -40.26 -11.86
CA GLN A 31 3.45 -39.34 -11.90
C GLN A 31 3.10 -38.02 -12.58
N ASN A 32 2.31 -38.04 -13.66
CA ASN A 32 1.83 -36.81 -14.30
C ASN A 32 0.82 -36.05 -13.43
N PHE A 33 -0.03 -36.75 -12.67
CA PHE A 33 -0.92 -36.13 -11.69
C PHE A 33 -0.15 -35.47 -10.53
N LEU A 34 0.88 -36.14 -10.01
CA LEU A 34 1.73 -35.60 -8.95
C LEU A 34 2.56 -34.40 -9.42
N LEU A 35 3.11 -34.43 -10.64
CA LEU A 35 3.84 -33.30 -11.23
C LEU A 35 2.94 -32.10 -11.51
N PHE A 36 1.69 -32.34 -11.96
CA PHE A 36 0.70 -31.28 -12.18
C PHE A 36 0.29 -30.60 -10.86
N SER A 37 0.13 -31.37 -9.78
CA SER A 37 -0.21 -30.82 -8.45
C SER A 37 0.89 -29.95 -7.84
N ARG A 38 2.17 -30.31 -8.04
CA ARG A 38 3.31 -29.56 -7.48
C ARG A 38 3.50 -28.21 -8.18
N ASN A 39 3.29 -28.15 -9.49
CA ASN A 39 3.37 -26.90 -10.26
C ASN A 39 2.15 -26.01 -10.02
N PHE A 40 0.96 -26.59 -9.83
CA PHE A 40 -0.25 -25.83 -9.51
C PHE A 40 -0.16 -25.17 -8.13
N VAL A 41 0.39 -25.84 -7.12
CA VAL A 41 0.64 -25.25 -5.79
C VAL A 41 1.65 -24.10 -5.86
N PHE A 42 2.70 -24.24 -6.67
CA PHE A 42 3.69 -23.18 -6.87
C PHE A 42 3.08 -21.95 -7.56
N VAL A 43 2.26 -22.15 -8.59
CA VAL A 43 1.52 -21.07 -9.27
C VAL A 43 0.48 -20.45 -8.34
N PHE A 44 -0.20 -21.23 -7.51
CA PHE A 44 -1.17 -20.73 -6.53
C PHE A 44 -0.49 -19.88 -5.44
N ILE A 45 0.69 -20.27 -4.96
CA ILE A 45 1.49 -19.47 -4.01
C ILE A 45 2.01 -18.18 -4.67
N LEU A 46 2.41 -18.24 -5.94
CA LEU A 46 2.87 -17.08 -6.72
C LEU A 46 1.73 -16.14 -7.14
N MET A 47 0.48 -16.63 -7.17
CA MET A 47 -0.74 -15.84 -7.36
C MET A 47 -1.26 -15.28 -6.02
N LEU A 48 -1.01 -15.96 -4.89
CA LEU A 48 -1.36 -15.47 -3.56
C LEU A 48 -0.53 -14.23 -3.16
N SER A 49 0.72 -14.13 -3.62
CA SER A 49 1.58 -12.97 -3.39
C SER A 49 1.19 -11.71 -4.19
N LEU A 50 0.26 -11.80 -5.14
CA LEU A 50 -0.27 -10.65 -5.90
C LEU A 50 -1.44 -9.95 -5.21
N PHE A 51 -1.94 -10.47 -4.08
CA PHE A 51 -3.01 -9.83 -3.32
C PHE A 51 -2.44 -9.11 -2.09
N GLY A 52 -2.14 -7.82 -2.25
CA GLY A 52 -1.91 -6.93 -1.12
C GLY A 52 -3.22 -6.68 -0.38
N PHE A 53 -3.52 -7.47 0.64
CA PHE A 53 -4.63 -7.19 1.55
C PHE A 53 -4.31 -5.94 2.37
N VAL A 54 -5.27 -5.02 2.47
CA VAL A 54 -5.24 -4.00 3.51
C VAL A 54 -5.44 -4.74 4.83
N GLN A 55 -4.40 -4.82 5.65
CA GLN A 55 -4.48 -5.44 6.96
C GLN A 55 -4.92 -4.40 7.97
N HIS A 56 -6.13 -4.58 8.50
CA HIS A 56 -6.57 -3.80 9.66
C HIS A 56 -5.60 -4.04 10.82
N GLY A 57 -5.13 -2.95 11.44
CA GLY A 57 -4.20 -3.03 12.55
C GLY A 57 -2.77 -3.45 12.18
N LYS A 58 -2.34 -3.26 10.93
CA LYS A 58 -0.98 -3.61 10.46
C LYS A 58 0.15 -3.03 11.30
N ASP A 59 -0.08 -1.88 11.96
CA ASP A 59 0.90 -1.21 12.79
C ASP A 59 0.87 -1.71 14.25
N GLY A 60 0.09 -2.76 14.51
CA GLY A 60 0.07 -3.48 15.78
C GLY A 60 -0.55 -2.69 16.93
N ALA A 61 -0.22 -3.09 18.16
CA ALA A 61 -0.60 -2.38 19.36
C ALA A 61 0.47 -1.33 19.69
N VAL A 62 0.04 -0.12 20.06
CA VAL A 62 0.94 0.97 20.44
C VAL A 62 0.52 1.59 21.77
N SER A 63 1.50 1.99 22.57
CA SER A 63 1.29 2.76 23.81
C SER A 63 1.94 4.13 23.70
N ILE A 64 1.18 5.17 23.98
CA ILE A 64 1.61 6.57 23.96
C ILE A 64 1.82 7.02 25.39
N THR A 65 3.08 7.29 25.74
CA THR A 65 3.52 7.56 27.11
C THR A 65 3.97 9.01 27.34
N LYS A 66 4.07 9.80 26.26
CA LYS A 66 4.53 11.20 26.29
C LYS A 66 3.43 12.14 25.77
N ALA A 67 3.35 13.32 26.37
CA ALA A 67 2.54 14.41 25.84
C ALA A 67 3.05 14.87 24.46
N ASN A 68 2.14 15.44 23.68
CA ASN A 68 2.39 16.02 22.36
C ASN A 68 3.03 15.04 21.36
N THR A 69 2.59 13.78 21.41
CA THR A 69 3.06 12.75 20.48
C THR A 69 2.38 12.91 19.12
N VAL A 70 3.17 13.00 18.06
CA VAL A 70 2.69 13.09 16.67
C VAL A 70 2.71 11.69 16.02
N LEU A 71 1.53 11.19 15.66
CA LEU A 71 1.37 9.85 15.05
C LEU A 71 1.41 9.88 13.53
N ASN A 72 0.62 10.77 12.92
CA ASN A 72 0.61 10.92 11.46
C ASN A 72 1.95 11.44 10.96
N ARG A 73 2.23 11.17 9.69
CA ARG A 73 3.38 11.73 8.97
C ARG A 73 2.90 12.60 7.83
N TYR A 74 3.67 13.63 7.53
CA TYR A 74 3.26 14.70 6.64
C TYR A 74 4.39 15.01 5.67
N SER A 75 4.05 15.19 4.40
CA SER A 75 4.91 15.83 3.41
C SER A 75 4.07 16.77 2.55
N SER A 76 4.71 17.61 1.76
CA SER A 76 4.05 18.50 0.81
C SER A 76 3.93 17.85 -0.56
N LEU A 77 2.89 18.25 -1.29
CA LEU A 77 2.77 17.97 -2.71
C LEU A 77 3.81 18.79 -3.50
N ALA A 78 4.66 18.13 -4.29
CA ALA A 78 5.72 18.80 -5.06
C ALA A 78 5.25 19.31 -6.44
N ALA A 79 4.24 18.67 -7.04
CA ALA A 79 3.67 19.05 -8.33
C ALA A 79 2.15 18.88 -8.31
N ASN A 80 1.44 19.69 -9.09
CA ASN A 80 -0.02 19.60 -9.20
C ASN A 80 -0.45 18.18 -9.57
N LEU A 81 -1.42 17.65 -8.82
CA LEU A 81 -2.09 16.41 -9.14
C LEU A 81 -3.44 16.75 -9.76
N ILE A 82 -3.57 16.56 -11.08
CA ILE A 82 -4.79 16.87 -11.82
C ILE A 82 -5.85 15.77 -11.65
N VAL A 83 -7.11 16.09 -11.95
CA VAL A 83 -8.22 15.12 -11.99
C VAL A 83 -7.87 13.94 -12.89
N GLY A 84 -8.15 12.72 -12.43
CA GLY A 84 -7.82 11.47 -13.12
C GLY A 84 -6.35 11.06 -12.99
N GLY A 85 -5.47 11.95 -12.55
CA GLY A 85 -4.06 11.66 -12.31
C GLY A 85 -3.87 10.67 -11.17
N ASN A 86 -2.92 9.75 -11.33
CA ASN A 86 -2.57 8.73 -10.33
C ASN A 86 -1.10 8.80 -9.90
N THR A 87 -0.32 9.76 -10.38
CA THR A 87 1.09 9.93 -10.03
C THR A 87 1.24 11.10 -9.09
N LEU A 88 1.54 10.81 -7.83
CA LEU A 88 1.69 11.78 -6.76
C LEU A 88 3.17 12.05 -6.52
N PHE A 89 3.61 13.29 -6.79
CA PHE A 89 4.97 13.74 -6.48
C PHE A 89 4.99 14.36 -5.08
N VAL A 90 5.75 13.76 -4.16
CA VAL A 90 5.94 14.27 -2.80
C VAL A 90 7.28 15.01 -2.71
N SER A 91 7.37 16.04 -1.87
CA SER A 91 8.63 16.80 -1.71
C SER A 91 9.75 15.91 -1.16
N ASN A 92 9.43 15.03 -0.20
CA ASN A 92 10.37 14.06 0.34
C ASN A 92 9.64 12.85 0.94
N ILE A 93 9.84 11.66 0.35
CA ILE A 93 9.20 10.42 0.82
C ILE A 93 9.59 10.05 2.24
N SER A 94 10.81 10.40 2.67
CA SER A 94 11.30 10.11 4.01
C SER A 94 10.55 10.88 5.10
N GLU A 95 9.86 11.97 4.75
CA GLU A 95 8.99 12.69 5.69
C GLU A 95 7.69 11.93 6.00
N LEU A 96 7.28 11.00 5.11
CA LEU A 96 6.15 10.09 5.33
C LEU A 96 6.54 8.85 6.16
N ASN A 97 7.81 8.74 6.55
CA ASN A 97 8.38 7.60 7.27
C ASN A 97 8.64 7.93 8.77
N PRO A 98 8.57 6.92 9.67
CA PRO A 98 8.54 7.09 11.13
C PRO A 98 9.79 7.71 11.77
N HIS A 99 10.98 7.51 11.21
CA HIS A 99 12.27 7.74 11.90
C HIS A 99 12.95 9.09 11.64
N ALA A 100 12.44 9.92 10.72
CA ALA A 100 13.16 11.12 10.26
C ALA A 100 12.30 12.39 10.24
N ILE A 101 11.59 12.72 11.34
CA ILE A 101 11.05 14.08 11.47
C ILE A 101 12.09 14.98 12.17
N GLY A 102 13.09 15.43 11.40
CA GLY A 102 14.00 16.51 11.83
C GLY A 102 13.37 17.90 11.84
N LYS A 103 12.04 17.98 11.67
CA LYS A 103 11.28 19.21 11.40
C LYS A 103 10.11 19.45 12.36
N LEU A 104 9.94 18.63 13.41
CA LEU A 104 8.97 18.95 14.45
C LEU A 104 9.43 20.17 15.24
N LEU A 105 8.48 21.02 15.62
CA LEU A 105 8.75 22.16 16.50
C LEU A 105 9.15 21.66 17.90
N VAL A 106 9.91 22.47 18.63
CA VAL A 106 10.25 22.21 20.04
C VAL A 106 8.97 21.97 20.83
N GLY A 107 8.96 20.90 21.65
CA GLY A 107 7.81 20.51 22.48
C GLY A 107 6.92 19.41 21.89
N TYR A 108 7.20 18.95 20.66
CA TYR A 108 6.52 17.82 20.01
C TYR A 108 7.44 16.60 19.95
N VAL A 109 6.86 15.41 20.04
CA VAL A 109 7.62 14.15 20.10
C VAL A 109 7.16 13.21 18.99
N THR A 110 8.11 12.61 18.27
CA THR A 110 7.82 11.41 17.48
C THR A 110 8.02 10.17 18.32
N ASN A 111 7.12 9.20 18.18
CA ASN A 111 7.37 7.85 18.63
C ASN A 111 7.84 7.01 17.43
N THR A 112 9.00 6.37 17.55
CA THR A 112 9.65 5.58 16.49
C THR A 112 8.93 4.26 16.21
N SER A 113 8.04 3.83 17.10
CA SER A 113 7.27 2.58 17.00
C SER A 113 5.83 2.79 16.53
N VAL A 114 5.50 3.95 15.96
CA VAL A 114 4.12 4.26 15.51
C VAL A 114 3.74 3.64 14.17
N PHE A 115 4.70 3.12 13.42
CA PHE A 115 4.46 2.32 12.22
C PHE A 115 5.27 1.02 12.31
N ALA A 116 4.72 -0.08 11.82
CA ALA A 116 5.44 -1.35 11.76
C ALA A 116 6.51 -1.38 10.66
N ASP A 117 6.29 -0.64 9.56
CA ASP A 117 7.24 -0.47 8.47
C ASP A 117 7.80 0.96 8.47
N ASN A 118 9.09 1.07 8.13
CA ASN A 118 9.78 2.34 7.97
C ASN A 118 9.54 3.00 6.60
N ASN A 119 8.80 2.36 5.71
CA ASN A 119 8.43 2.86 4.38
C ASN A 119 6.91 3.01 4.23
N VAL A 120 6.49 3.63 3.13
CA VAL A 120 5.09 3.58 2.65
C VAL A 120 4.96 2.41 1.67
N PRO A 121 4.48 1.22 2.08
CA PRO A 121 4.41 0.07 1.20
C PRO A 121 3.26 0.18 0.17
N ALA A 122 3.32 -0.66 -0.86
CA ALA A 122 2.17 -0.87 -1.73
C ALA A 122 0.97 -1.41 -0.93
N GLY A 123 -0.23 -0.97 -1.28
CA GLY A 123 -1.48 -1.27 -0.57
C GLY A 123 -1.81 -0.30 0.56
N GLU A 124 -0.86 0.54 0.97
CA GLU A 124 -1.03 1.51 2.06
C GLU A 124 -2.06 2.59 1.73
N ALA A 125 -2.71 3.15 2.76
CA ALA A 125 -3.63 4.27 2.61
C ALA A 125 -2.91 5.59 2.95
N ILE A 126 -2.94 6.53 2.00
CA ILE A 126 -2.48 7.91 2.22
C ILE A 126 -3.62 8.89 2.03
N LYS A 127 -3.65 9.95 2.82
CA LYS A 127 -4.61 11.05 2.68
C LYS A 127 -3.94 12.21 1.96
N ILE A 128 -4.54 12.67 0.88
CA ILE A 128 -4.20 13.91 0.18
C ILE A 128 -5.21 14.94 0.67
N TYR A 129 -4.74 16.10 1.13
CA TYR A 129 -5.61 17.13 1.69
C TYR A 129 -5.14 18.53 1.31
N GLN A 130 -6.03 19.31 0.69
CA GLN A 130 -5.78 20.72 0.42
C GLN A 130 -6.72 21.58 1.26
N VAL A 131 -6.15 22.24 2.27
CA VAL A 131 -6.90 22.99 3.30
C VAL A 131 -7.01 24.47 2.96
N HIS A 132 -6.17 24.94 2.05
CA HIS A 132 -6.09 26.34 1.65
C HIS A 132 -6.20 26.46 0.13
N GLY A 133 -6.60 27.62 -0.36
CA GLY A 133 -6.69 27.84 -1.80
C GLY A 133 -7.60 28.99 -2.19
N ALA A 134 -8.58 29.34 -1.35
CA ALA A 134 -9.50 30.41 -1.69
C ALA A 134 -8.78 31.73 -1.97
N VAL A 135 -9.30 32.46 -2.95
CA VAL A 135 -8.91 33.83 -3.24
C VAL A 135 -10.04 34.74 -2.80
N ILE A 136 -9.72 35.67 -1.91
CA ILE A 136 -10.65 36.68 -1.40
C ILE A 136 -10.41 37.97 -2.19
N ASP A 137 -11.49 38.61 -2.64
CA ASP A 137 -11.42 39.96 -3.19
C ASP A 137 -11.05 40.94 -2.09
N ASN A 138 -9.85 41.51 -2.19
CA ASN A 138 -9.32 42.49 -1.26
C ASN A 138 -9.48 43.94 -1.76
N THR A 139 -10.17 44.13 -2.88
CA THR A 139 -10.44 45.45 -3.45
C THR A 139 -11.48 46.16 -2.59
N ASN A 140 -11.20 47.40 -2.17
CA ASN A 140 -12.09 48.19 -1.33
C ASN A 140 -13.29 48.77 -2.11
N ILE A 141 -14.13 47.87 -2.62
CA ILE A 141 -15.38 48.13 -3.33
C ILE A 141 -16.49 47.23 -2.76
N ALA A 142 -17.68 47.23 -3.36
CA ALA A 142 -18.82 46.44 -2.91
C ALA A 142 -18.56 44.92 -2.79
N ASN A 143 -17.57 44.39 -3.53
CA ASN A 143 -17.21 42.98 -3.52
C ASN A 143 -16.13 42.63 -2.47
N TYR A 144 -15.65 43.58 -1.67
CA TYR A 144 -14.65 43.32 -0.64
C TYR A 144 -15.08 42.15 0.25
N GLY A 145 -14.17 41.18 0.44
CA GLY A 145 -14.41 39.99 1.24
C GLY A 145 -15.12 38.84 0.49
N ALA A 146 -15.50 39.04 -0.78
CA ALA A 146 -16.08 37.97 -1.58
C ALA A 146 -15.03 36.90 -1.93
N VAL A 147 -15.42 35.62 -1.87
CA VAL A 147 -14.58 34.52 -2.36
C VAL A 147 -14.74 34.44 -3.88
N THR A 148 -13.65 34.65 -4.62
CA THR A 148 -13.64 34.70 -6.09
C THR A 148 -13.31 33.36 -6.73
N SER A 149 -12.63 32.47 -6.00
CA SER A 149 -12.38 31.09 -6.38
C SER A 149 -11.96 30.30 -5.15
N ASN A 150 -12.40 29.05 -5.02
CA ASN A 150 -11.97 28.15 -3.95
C ASN A 150 -10.62 27.46 -4.26
N ASN A 151 -10.19 27.43 -5.52
CA ASN A 151 -8.96 26.76 -6.01
C ASN A 151 -8.65 25.38 -5.39
N GLY A 152 -9.65 24.57 -5.07
CA GLY A 152 -9.47 23.25 -4.47
C GLY A 152 -9.35 23.22 -2.94
N GLU A 153 -9.63 24.33 -2.27
CA GLU A 153 -9.81 24.35 -0.82
C GLU A 153 -10.88 23.35 -0.37
N GLY A 154 -10.56 22.61 0.70
CA GLY A 154 -11.43 21.60 1.28
C GLY A 154 -11.38 20.25 0.56
N HIS A 155 -10.69 20.15 -0.58
CA HIS A 155 -10.53 18.87 -1.28
C HIS A 155 -9.70 17.91 -0.44
N TYR A 156 -10.20 16.68 -0.28
CA TYR A 156 -9.46 15.59 0.32
C TYR A 156 -9.74 14.26 -0.37
N LYS A 157 -8.76 13.35 -0.29
CA LYS A 157 -8.88 11.98 -0.79
C LYS A 157 -8.07 11.05 0.09
N ILE A 158 -8.65 9.91 0.47
CA ILE A 158 -7.89 8.75 0.94
C ILE A 158 -7.64 7.87 -0.28
N ALA A 159 -6.38 7.73 -0.66
CA ALA A 159 -5.93 6.98 -1.83
C ALA A 159 -5.09 5.78 -1.40
N LYS A 160 -5.18 4.70 -2.16
CA LYS A 160 -4.34 3.51 -1.98
C LYS A 160 -3.09 3.61 -2.83
N VAL A 161 -1.95 3.31 -2.23
CA VAL A 161 -0.65 3.25 -2.89
C VAL A 161 -0.56 1.97 -3.73
N ALA A 162 -0.20 2.10 -5.01
CA ALA A 162 0.13 0.97 -5.87
C ALA A 162 1.64 0.70 -5.89
N ASN A 163 2.46 1.75 -5.94
CA ASN A 163 3.91 1.64 -5.94
C ASN A 163 4.55 2.93 -5.37
N VAL A 164 5.75 2.81 -4.80
CA VAL A 164 6.57 3.96 -4.39
C VAL A 164 7.95 3.83 -5.03
N ALA A 165 8.38 4.88 -5.70
CA ALA A 165 9.71 4.98 -6.30
C ALA A 165 10.30 6.36 -5.98
N VAL A 166 11.27 6.39 -5.06
CA VAL A 166 11.86 7.64 -4.56
C VAL A 166 10.74 8.57 -4.05
N ASN A 167 10.59 9.77 -4.62
CA ASN A 167 9.60 10.77 -4.25
C ASN A 167 8.30 10.68 -5.08
N VAL A 168 8.09 9.56 -5.77
CA VAL A 168 6.93 9.33 -6.61
C VAL A 168 6.10 8.20 -6.04
N ILE A 169 4.85 8.51 -5.68
CA ILE A 169 3.85 7.55 -5.24
C ILE A 169 2.88 7.35 -6.39
N THR A 170 2.80 6.13 -6.92
CA THR A 170 1.75 5.75 -7.87
C THR A 170 0.54 5.27 -7.08
N LEU A 171 -0.62 5.85 -7.34
CA LEU A 171 -1.89 5.48 -6.74
C LEU A 171 -2.56 4.37 -7.55
N LEU A 172 -3.32 3.52 -6.87
CA LEU A 172 -4.07 2.44 -7.51
C LEU A 172 -5.16 2.96 -8.45
N ARG A 173 -5.68 4.16 -8.19
CA ARG A 173 -6.69 4.84 -9.00
C ARG A 173 -6.39 6.33 -9.07
N GLY A 174 -6.84 6.96 -10.14
CA GLY A 174 -6.76 8.41 -10.28
C GLY A 174 -7.61 9.15 -9.25
N VAL A 175 -7.26 10.39 -8.96
CA VAL A 175 -8.01 11.25 -8.03
C VAL A 175 -9.22 11.90 -8.70
N GLU A 176 -10.30 12.10 -7.94
CA GLU A 176 -11.53 12.75 -8.44
C GLU A 176 -11.42 14.28 -8.46
N ASN A 177 -10.55 14.84 -7.62
CA ASN A 177 -10.34 16.27 -7.47
C ASN A 177 -8.89 16.63 -7.81
N ALA A 178 -8.67 17.83 -8.33
CA ALA A 178 -7.32 18.37 -8.47
C ALA A 178 -6.79 18.89 -7.13
N TYR A 179 -5.47 18.75 -6.94
CA TYR A 179 -4.71 19.24 -5.80
C TYR A 179 -3.50 20.04 -6.31
N PHE A 180 -3.25 21.19 -5.70
CA PHE A 180 -2.26 22.15 -6.20
C PHE A 180 -1.11 22.31 -5.22
N ASN A 181 0.12 22.27 -5.74
CA ASN A 181 1.33 22.43 -4.92
C ASN A 181 1.44 23.88 -4.38
N THR A 182 1.13 24.87 -5.21
CA THR A 182 1.12 26.31 -4.87
C THR A 182 0.00 26.70 -3.90
N ARG A 183 -0.93 25.78 -3.62
CA ARG A 183 -2.02 25.97 -2.66
C ARG A 183 -1.86 25.10 -1.41
N TYR A 184 -0.63 24.64 -1.13
CA TYR A 184 -0.27 23.97 0.13
C TYR A 184 -1.10 22.69 0.37
N SER A 185 -1.02 21.76 -0.58
CA SER A 185 -1.59 20.43 -0.40
C SER A 185 -0.68 19.55 0.46
N GLN A 186 -1.26 18.93 1.50
CA GLN A 186 -0.60 18.00 2.41
C GLN A 186 -0.80 16.56 1.96
N ILE A 187 0.25 15.77 2.10
CA ILE A 187 0.23 14.31 1.96
C ILE A 187 0.42 13.73 3.35
N ILE A 188 -0.54 12.94 3.79
CA ILE A 188 -0.66 12.49 5.18
C ILE A 188 -0.66 10.96 5.19
N HIS A 189 0.32 10.37 5.85
CA HIS A 189 0.36 8.93 6.11
C HIS A 189 -0.11 8.68 7.55
N THR A 190 -1.09 7.81 7.70
CA THR A 190 -1.79 7.56 8.98
C THR A 190 -1.56 6.10 9.40
N PRO A 191 -1.09 5.85 10.63
CA PRO A 191 -0.92 4.49 11.12
C PRO A 191 -2.26 3.83 11.45
N GLN A 192 -2.32 2.50 11.38
CA GLN A 192 -3.50 1.68 11.64
C GLN A 192 -3.18 0.66 12.73
N TYR A 193 -3.69 0.90 13.94
CA TYR A 193 -3.42 0.08 15.12
C TYR A 193 -4.51 -0.96 15.37
N THR A 194 -4.13 -2.10 15.95
CA THR A 194 -5.10 -3.03 16.57
C THR A 194 -5.58 -2.48 17.91
N ILE A 195 -4.68 -1.88 18.69
CA ILE A 195 -4.93 -1.29 20.00
C ILE A 195 -4.11 0.00 20.13
N LEU A 196 -4.76 1.07 20.58
CA LEU A 196 -4.11 2.33 20.93
C LEU A 196 -4.33 2.59 22.42
N THR A 197 -3.25 2.56 23.20
CA THR A 197 -3.25 2.97 24.62
C THR A 197 -2.63 4.35 24.74
N VAL A 198 -3.27 5.23 25.49
CA VAL A 198 -2.74 6.56 25.83
C VAL A 198 -2.69 6.67 27.34
N ASP A 199 -1.49 6.84 27.89
CA ASP A 199 -1.30 6.96 29.33
C ASP A 199 -1.91 8.25 29.87
N ALA A 200 -2.25 8.29 31.16
CA ALA A 200 -2.95 9.42 31.78
C ALA A 200 -2.24 10.79 31.65
N ALA A 201 -0.90 10.80 31.53
CA ALA A 201 -0.11 12.01 31.33
C ALA A 201 0.32 12.23 29.86
N ALA A 202 -0.12 11.37 28.95
CA ALA A 202 0.23 11.41 27.55
C ALA A 202 -0.84 12.10 26.71
N SER A 203 -0.48 12.52 25.50
CA SER A 203 -1.41 13.12 24.56
C SER A 203 -0.95 12.93 23.12
N ILE A 204 -1.92 12.89 22.21
CA ILE A 204 -1.70 12.84 20.77
C ILE A 204 -2.07 14.19 20.19
N THR A 205 -1.20 14.74 19.36
CA THR A 205 -1.43 16.01 18.67
C THR A 205 -1.02 15.90 17.20
N PRO A 206 -1.72 16.56 16.27
CA PRO A 206 -1.18 16.75 14.93
C PRO A 206 0.04 17.68 14.97
N VAL A 207 0.76 17.74 13.85
CA VAL A 207 1.76 18.78 13.64
C VAL A 207 1.05 20.14 13.56
N PRO A 208 1.59 21.22 14.16
CA PRO A 208 1.04 22.56 14.01
C PRO A 208 0.89 22.96 12.55
N TRP A 209 -0.19 23.68 12.26
CA TRP A 209 -0.35 24.34 10.97
C TRP A 209 0.70 25.44 10.81
N GLY A 210 1.05 25.80 9.57
CA GLY A 210 2.03 26.86 9.29
C GLY A 210 3.36 26.40 8.70
N ASN A 211 3.71 25.12 8.84
CA ASN A 211 4.98 24.61 8.31
C ASN A 211 4.87 24.20 6.84
N VAL A 212 5.47 25.01 5.95
CA VAL A 212 5.47 24.78 4.50
C VAL A 212 6.09 23.44 4.09
N SER A 213 7.01 22.87 4.89
CA SER A 213 7.58 21.54 4.60
C SER A 213 6.50 20.47 4.57
N PHE A 214 5.47 20.62 5.39
CA PHE A 214 4.36 19.69 5.53
C PHE A 214 3.13 20.12 4.73
N GLY A 215 3.26 21.07 3.81
CA GLY A 215 2.15 21.60 3.02
C GLY A 215 1.21 22.49 3.83
N GLY A 216 1.68 23.14 4.91
CA GLY A 216 0.94 24.21 5.58
C GLY A 216 1.23 25.56 4.92
N ALA A 217 0.21 26.41 4.75
CA ALA A 217 0.42 27.81 4.38
C ALA A 217 1.10 28.56 5.55
N VAL A 218 2.04 29.47 5.28
CA VAL A 218 2.60 30.35 6.32
C VAL A 218 1.46 31.22 6.87
N ILE A 219 1.32 31.22 8.19
CA ILE A 219 0.40 32.08 8.95
C ILE A 219 1.10 33.38 9.34
#